data_AF-A0A645C9H8-F1
#
_entry.id   AF-A0A645C9H8-F1
#
_cell.length_a   1.000
_cell.length_b   1.000
_cell.length_c   1.000
_cell.angle_alpha   90.00
_cell.angle_beta   90.00
_cell.angle_gamma   90.00
#
_symmetry.space_group_name_H-M   'P 1'
#
loop_
_entity.id
_entity.type
_entity.pdbx_description
1 polymer ?
#
loop_
_entity_poly.entity_id
_entity_poly.type
_entity_poly.pdbx_seq_one_letter_code
_entity_poly.pdbx_strand_id
1 'polypeptide(L)'
;MEKEFREQPEDFVNFSLEEYIDFFVDFLELLRPDIYIERFAGEVPPRFIKESPWGSVRNTELLRLLEKRLEERGTRQSARFTPGA
;
A
#
# COMPACT_ATOMS: atom_id res chain seq x y z
N MET A 1 5.81 4.32 19.13
CA MET A 1 5.47 3.28 18.13
C MET A 1 5.83 1.84 18.54
N GLU A 2 7.08 1.37 18.56
CA GLU A 2 7.33 -0.09 18.86
C GLU A 2 6.92 -0.52 20.28
N LYS A 3 6.99 0.39 21.25
CA LYS A 3 6.48 0.13 22.62
C LYS A 3 4.95 0.15 22.65
N GLU A 4 4.33 1.17 22.04
CA GLU A 4 2.86 1.28 21.92
C GLU A 4 2.24 0.06 21.21
N PHE A 5 2.81 -0.38 20.09
CA PHE A 5 2.33 -1.57 19.35
C PHE A 5 2.37 -2.84 20.19
N ARG A 6 3.34 -2.98 21.11
CA ARG A 6 3.40 -4.12 22.03
C ARG A 6 2.35 -4.05 23.13
N GLU A 7 1.95 -2.85 23.52
CA GLU A 7 1.00 -2.62 24.62
C GLU A 7 -0.45 -2.63 24.13
N GLN A 8 -0.72 -2.11 22.92
CA GLN A 8 -2.04 -1.99 22.30
C GLN A 8 -1.94 -2.25 20.77
N PRO A 9 -1.71 -3.50 20.33
CA PRO A 9 -1.59 -3.83 18.91
C PRO A 9 -2.86 -3.55 18.10
N GLU A 10 -4.03 -3.53 18.74
CA GLU A 10 -5.35 -3.27 18.14
C GLU A 10 -5.55 -1.84 17.64
N ASP A 11 -4.77 -0.87 18.15
CA ASP A 11 -4.79 0.51 17.70
C ASP A 11 -4.14 0.68 16.31
N PHE A 12 -3.48 -0.36 15.81
CA PHE A 12 -2.75 -0.35 14.56
C PHE A 12 -3.45 -1.21 13.52
N VAL A 13 -3.65 -0.64 12.33
CA VAL A 13 -4.16 -1.38 11.17
C VAL A 13 -3.04 -2.29 10.65
N ASN A 14 -3.28 -3.60 10.72
CA ASN A 14 -2.39 -4.62 10.17
C ASN A 14 -3.03 -5.17 8.89
N PHE A 15 -2.66 -4.61 7.75
CA PHE A 15 -3.14 -5.10 6.46
C PHE A 15 -2.54 -6.46 6.12
N SER A 16 -3.38 -7.38 5.63
CA SER A 16 -2.91 -8.44 4.73
C SER A 16 -2.39 -7.82 3.43
N LEU A 17 -1.61 -8.60 2.67
CA LEU A 17 -1.05 -8.11 1.41
C LEU A 17 -2.16 -7.68 0.42
N GLU A 18 -3.24 -8.45 0.33
CA GLU A 18 -4.37 -8.13 -0.54
C GLU A 18 -5.07 -6.84 -0.12
N GLU A 19 -5.33 -6.67 1.18
CA GLU A 19 -5.96 -5.45 1.70
C GLU A 19 -5.08 -4.22 1.47
N TYR A 20 -3.76 -4.34 1.58
CA TYR A 20 -2.84 -3.23 1.28
C TYR A 20 -2.89 -2.82 -0.20
N ILE A 21 -2.89 -3.79 -1.12
CA ILE A 21 -3.00 -3.52 -2.56
C ILE A 21 -4.35 -2.85 -2.86
N ASP A 22 -5.44 -3.39 -2.30
CA ASP A 22 -6.78 -2.85 -2.50
C ASP A 22 -6.92 -1.42 -1.96
N PHE A 23 -6.42 -1.19 -0.74
CA PHE A 23 -6.34 0.15 -0.16
C PHE A 23 -5.58 1.12 -1.06
N PHE A 24 -4.44 0.69 -1.62
CA PHE A 24 -3.63 1.56 -2.47
C PHE A 24 -4.31 1.86 -3.81
N VAL A 25 -5.04 0.89 -4.38
CA VAL A 25 -5.88 1.13 -5.57
C VAL A 25 -6.96 2.17 -5.25
N ASP A 26 -7.68 2.01 -4.15
CA ASP A 26 -8.73 2.96 -3.75
C ASP A 26 -8.16 4.38 -3.54
N PHE A 27 -6.97 4.47 -2.93
CA PHE A 27 -6.22 5.73 -2.80
C PHE A 27 -5.84 6.33 -4.16
N LEU A 28 -5.30 5.52 -5.08
CA LEU A 28 -4.89 5.95 -6.42
C LEU A 28 -6.05 6.53 -7.21
N GLU A 29 -7.23 5.92 -7.14
CA GLU A 29 -8.42 6.38 -7.86
C GLU A 29 -8.81 7.82 -7.48
N LEU A 30 -8.55 8.22 -6.23
CA LEU A 30 -8.88 9.53 -5.68
C LEU A 30 -7.72 10.53 -5.79
N LEU A 31 -6.50 10.04 -6.02
CA LEU A 31 -5.31 10.89 -6.11
C LEU A 31 -5.43 11.87 -7.26
N ARG A 32 -4.96 13.11 -7.07
CA ARG A 32 -4.94 14.11 -8.13
C ARG A 32 -4.06 13.67 -9.30
N PRO A 33 -4.41 14.04 -10.54
CA PRO A 33 -3.67 13.61 -11.73
C PRO A 33 -2.31 14.30 -11.89
N ASP A 34 -2.06 15.41 -11.20
CA ASP A 34 -0.81 16.15 -11.21
C ASP A 34 0.18 15.71 -10.13
N ILE A 35 -0.16 14.67 -9.35
CA ILE A 35 0.72 14.08 -8.34
C ILE A 35 1.37 12.82 -8.92
N TYR A 36 2.69 12.77 -8.82
CA TYR A 36 3.47 11.59 -9.14
C TYR A 36 3.85 10.83 -7.87
N ILE A 37 3.72 9.51 -7.90
CA ILE A 37 4.15 8.64 -6.80
C ILE A 37 5.61 8.27 -7.03
N GLU A 38 6.49 8.82 -6.21
CA GLU A 38 7.92 8.51 -6.26
C GLU A 38 8.23 7.11 -5.73
N ARG A 39 7.48 6.64 -4.71
CA ARG A 39 7.74 5.36 -4.04
C ARG A 39 6.45 4.71 -3.56
N PHE A 40 6.19 3.50 -4.03
CA PHE A 40 5.06 2.68 -3.61
C PHE A 40 5.32 1.94 -2.29
N ALA A 41 6.51 1.38 -2.10
CA ALA A 41 6.89 0.66 -0.89
C ALA A 41 8.37 0.92 -0.53
N GLY A 42 8.69 0.85 0.76
CA GLY A 42 10.05 0.94 1.27
C GLY A 42 10.62 -0.45 1.56
N GLU A 43 11.86 -0.72 1.13
CA GLU A 43 12.57 -1.92 1.57
C GLU A 43 13.41 -1.62 2.80
N VAL A 44 13.29 -2.44 3.82
CA VAL A 44 14.03 -2.32 5.08
C VAL A 44 15.03 -3.48 5.15
N PRO A 45 16.31 -3.26 5.53
CA PRO A 45 17.26 -4.34 5.70
C PRO A 45 16.75 -5.38 6.72
N PRO A 46 16.86 -6.70 6.46
CA PRO A 46 16.23 -7.74 7.29
C PRO A 46 16.56 -7.69 8.77
N ARG A 47 17.77 -7.24 9.12
CA ARG A 47 18.23 -7.07 10.52
C ARG A 47 17.40 -6.07 11.35
N PHE A 48 16.63 -5.21 10.68
CA PHE A 48 15.74 -4.24 11.33
C PHE A 48 14.26 -4.68 11.28
N ILE A 49 13.95 -5.82 10.66
CA ILE A 49 12.60 -6.36 10.54
C ILE A 49 12.39 -7.34 11.69
N LYS A 50 11.52 -6.98 12.63
CA LYS A 50 11.14 -7.86 13.75
C LYS A 50 10.18 -8.96 13.28
N GLU A 51 9.25 -8.59 12.42
CA GLU A 51 8.24 -9.46 11.82
C GLU A 51 7.99 -9.01 10.38
N SER A 52 7.78 -9.97 9.46
CA SER A 52 7.38 -9.66 8.08
C SER A 52 5.99 -10.25 7.82
N PRO A 53 4.92 -9.46 7.97
CA PRO A 53 3.55 -9.96 7.83
C PRO A 53 3.24 -10.47 6.42
N TRP A 54 3.98 -10.01 5.42
CA TRP A 54 3.82 -10.45 4.02
C TRP A 54 4.92 -11.42 3.56
N GLY A 55 5.80 -11.88 4.46
CA GLY A 55 6.95 -12.72 4.10
C GLY A 55 8.03 -11.96 3.34
N SER A 56 8.76 -12.62 2.43
CA SER A 56 9.87 -12.01 1.67
C SER A 56 9.40 -11.41 0.33
N VAL A 57 8.37 -10.57 0.36
CA VAL A 57 7.85 -9.90 -0.83
C VAL A 57 8.70 -8.67 -1.12
N ARG A 58 9.27 -8.60 -2.33
CA ARG A 58 10.08 -7.46 -2.79
C ARG A 58 9.21 -6.40 -3.44
N ASN A 59 9.73 -5.17 -3.53
CA ASN A 59 9.01 -4.06 -4.15
C ASN A 59 8.56 -4.35 -5.59
N THR A 60 9.36 -5.06 -6.37
CA THR A 60 9.01 -5.43 -7.75
C THR A 60 7.75 -6.31 -7.81
N GLU A 61 7.59 -7.22 -6.85
CA GLU A 61 6.40 -8.08 -6.79
C GLU A 61 5.18 -7.29 -6.32
N LEU A 62 5.35 -6.37 -5.34
CA LEU A 62 4.27 -5.47 -4.94
C LEU A 62 3.75 -4.64 -6.13
N LEU A 63 4.65 -4.09 -6.94
CA LEU A 63 4.27 -3.34 -8.15
C LEU A 63 3.50 -4.21 -9.14
N ARG A 64 3.95 -5.44 -9.39
CA ARG A 64 3.25 -6.39 -10.27
C ARG A 64 1.85 -6.73 -9.76
N LEU A 65 1.69 -6.91 -8.46
CA LEU A 65 0.39 -7.16 -7.83
C LEU A 65 -0.54 -5.96 -7.96
N LEU A 66 -0.01 -4.74 -7.75
CA LEU A 66 -0.75 -3.50 -7.91
C LEU A 66 -1.23 -3.32 -9.36
N GLU A 67 -0.34 -3.48 -10.35
CA GLU A 67 -0.68 -3.40 -11.78
C GLU A 67 -1.77 -4.39 -12.15
N LYS A 68 -1.60 -5.66 -11.77
CA LYS A 68 -2.62 -6.70 -11.99
C LYS A 68 -3.96 -6.33 -11.36
N ARG A 69 -3.95 -5.76 -10.16
CA ARG A 69 -5.19 -5.40 -9.47
C ARG A 69 -5.89 -4.20 -10.12
N LEU A 70 -5.14 -3.23 -10.62
CA LEU A 70 -5.68 -2.11 -11.40
C LEU A 70 -6.35 -2.63 -12.70
N GLU A 71 -5.72 -3.58 -13.39
CA GLU A 71 -6.28 -4.23 -14.58
C GLU A 71 -7.56 -5.01 -14.26
N GLU A 72 -7.55 -5.84 -13.22
CA GLU A 72 -8.72 -6.63 -12.77
C GLU A 72 -9.92 -5.73 -12.44
N ARG A 73 -9.67 -4.59 -11.79
CA ARG A 73 -10.70 -3.61 -11.42
C ARG A 73 -11.05 -2.66 -12.58
N GLY A 74 -10.33 -2.70 -13.69
CA GLY A 74 -10.52 -1.80 -14.83
C GLY A 74 -10.36 -0.33 -14.45
N THR A 75 -9.44 -0.01 -13.54
CA THR A 75 -9.27 1.33 -12.97
C THR A 75 -7.85 1.86 -13.14
N ARG A 76 -7.64 3.13 -12.76
CA ARG A 76 -6.37 3.84 -12.88
C ARG A 76 -6.29 5.00 -11.89
N GLN A 77 -5.11 5.60 -11.76
CA GLN A 77 -4.94 6.83 -10.99
C GLN A 77 -5.94 7.91 -11.44
N SER A 78 -6.52 8.60 -10.47
CA SER A 78 -7.48 9.69 -10.67
C SER A 78 -8.79 9.29 -11.35
N ALA A 79 -9.10 7.99 -11.50
CA ALA A 79 -10.34 7.53 -12.12
C ALA A 79 -11.61 8.08 -11.44
N ARG A 80 -11.54 8.40 -10.15
CA ARG A 80 -12.63 8.94 -9.34
C ARG A 80 -12.35 10.34 -8.78
N PHE A 81 -11.26 10.97 -9.21
CA PHE A 81 -10.91 12.31 -8.75
C PHE A 81 -11.91 13.35 -9.29
N THR A 82 -12.48 14.15 -8.38
CA THR A 82 -13.35 15.29 -8.73
C THR A 82 -12.70 16.58 -8.24
N PRO A 83 -12.39 17.54 -9.13
CA PRO A 83 -11.84 18.83 -8.69
C PRO A 83 -12.82 19.58 -7.79
N GLY A 84 -12.37 20.01 -6.60
CA GLY A 84 -13.13 20.89 -5.71
C GLY A 84 -14.18 20.20 -4.81
N ALA A 85 -14.11 18.87 -4.65
CA ALA A 85 -14.75 18.17 -3.53
C ALA A 85 -13.95 18.33 -2.22
#